data_AF-A0A951JFH2-F1
#
_entry.id   AF-A0A951JFH2-F1
#
_cell.length_a   1.000
_cell.length_b   1.000
_cell.length_c   1.000
_cell.angle_alpha   90.00
_cell.angle_beta   90.00
_cell.angle_gamma   90.00
#
_symmetry.space_group_name_H-M   'P 1'
#
loop_
_entity.id
_entity.type
_entity.pdbx_description
1 polymer ?
#
loop_
_entity_poly.entity_id
_entity_poly.type
_entity_poly.pdbx_seq_one_letter_code
_entity_poly.pdbx_strand_id
1 'polypeptide(L)' 'MTEGPRVAIIGAGPVGLAAALEGAGRGWPFTLYEAAAEPAASVRDWGHVRLFSPWSMNASDA' A
#
# COMPACT_ATOMS: atom_id res chain seq x y z
N MET A 1 -21.45 9.86 -15.51
CA MET A 1 -20.67 9.07 -14.53
C MET A 1 -19.63 10.01 -13.98
N THR A 2 -19.74 10.43 -12.72
CA THR A 2 -18.72 11.27 -12.07
C THR A 2 -17.48 10.41 -11.85
N GLU A 3 -16.31 10.90 -12.26
CA GLU A 3 -15.03 10.30 -11.86
C GLU A 3 -14.98 10.14 -10.34
N GLY A 4 -14.35 9.05 -9.88
CA GLY A 4 -14.09 8.87 -8.45
C GLY A 4 -13.19 9.97 -7.87
N PRO A 5 -13.13 10.13 -6.54
CA PRO A 5 -12.29 11.13 -5.91
C PRO A 5 -10.82 10.93 -6.31
N ARG A 6 -10.09 12.03 -6.49
CA ARG A 6 -8.64 11.99 -6.68
C ARG A 6 -7.94 11.90 -5.32
N VAL A 7 -7.13 10.86 -5.12
CA VAL A 7 -6.55 10.53 -3.81
C VAL A 7 -5.04 10.74 -3.81
N ALA A 8 -4.53 11.46 -2.81
CA ALA A 8 -3.10 11.49 -2.50
C ALA A 8 -2.83 10.52 -1.34
N ILE A 9 -1.91 9.58 -1.55
CA ILE A 9 -1.52 8.58 -0.55
C ILE A 9 -0.09 8.89 -0.11
N ILE A 10 0.11 9.13 1.19
CA ILE A 10 1.41 9.48 1.77
C ILE A 10 1.97 8.26 2.52
N GLY A 11 3.04 7.69 1.99
CA GLY A 11 3.71 6.47 2.45
C GLY A 11 3.36 5.26 1.59
N ALA A 12 4.37 4.66 0.96
CA ALA A 12 4.28 3.41 0.20
C ALA A 12 4.66 2.19 1.05
N GLY A 13 4.28 2.20 2.33
CA GLY A 13 4.26 1.00 3.17
C GLY A 13 3.09 0.07 2.81
N PRO A 14 2.94 -1.07 3.51
CA PRO A 14 1.88 -2.05 3.23
C PRO A 14 0.48 -1.45 3.18
N VAL A 15 0.15 -0.57 4.13
CA VAL A 15 -1.17 0.06 4.21
C VAL A 15 -1.42 1.04 3.06
N GLY A 16 -0.42 1.83 2.68
CA GLY A 16 -0.54 2.78 1.56
C GLY A 16 -0.65 2.07 0.21
N LEU A 17 0.07 0.97 0.03
CA LEU A 17 -0.06 0.10 -1.14
C LEU A 17 -1.44 -0.57 -1.21
N ALA A 18 -1.96 -1.06 -0.09
CA ALA A 18 -3.31 -1.62 -0.02
C ALA A 18 -4.39 -0.57 -0.36
N ALA A 19 -4.24 0.67 0.12
CA ALA A 19 -5.14 1.77 -0.23
C ALA A 19 -5.08 2.12 -1.72
N ALA A 20 -3.88 2.10 -2.32
CA ALA A 20 -3.70 2.31 -3.76
C ALA A 20 -4.36 1.20 -4.58
N LEU A 21 -4.22 -0.05 -4.15
CA LEU A 21 -4.85 -1.21 -4.80
C LEU A 21 -6.38 -1.12 -4.78
N GLU A 22 -6.97 -0.81 -3.63
CA GLU A 22 -8.42 -0.58 -3.50
C GLU A 22 -8.91 0.58 -4.37
N GLY A 23 -8.15 1.69 -4.41
CA GLY A 23 -8.46 2.83 -5.28
C GLY A 23 -8.40 2.46 -6.75
N ALA A 24 -7.38 1.69 -7.16
CA ALA A 24 -7.21 1.19 -8.51
C ALA A 24 -8.40 0.29 -8.93
N GLY A 25 -8.80 -0.65 -8.08
CA GLY A 25 -9.94 -1.55 -8.33
C GLY A 25 -11.27 -0.81 -8.50
N ARG A 26 -11.40 0.39 -7.92
CA ARG A 26 -12.58 1.26 -8.04
C ARG A 26 -12.47 2.28 -9.18
N GLY A 27 -11.37 2.30 -9.93
CA GLY A 27 -11.11 3.26 -11.00
C GLY A 27 -10.87 4.69 -10.49
N TRP A 28 -10.40 4.86 -9.26
CA TRP A 28 -10.11 6.19 -8.70
C TRP A 28 -8.71 6.63 -9.12
N PRO A 29 -8.53 7.88 -9.60
CA PRO A 29 -7.20 8.39 -9.87
C PRO A 29 -6.46 8.64 -8.55
N PHE A 30 -5.21 8.19 -8.44
CA PHE A 30 -4.39 8.43 -7.26
C PHE A 30 -2.93 8.74 -7.56
N THR A 31 -2.24 9.32 -6.58
CA THR A 31 -0.79 9.47 -6.57
C THR A 31 -0.25 9.00 -5.22
N LEU A 32 0.72 8.10 -5.26
CA LEU A 32 1.38 7.53 -4.09
C LEU A 32 2.75 8.17 -3.93
N TYR A 33 3.04 8.67 -2.73
CA TYR A 33 4.29 9.31 -2.38
C TYR A 33 5.03 8.47 -1.34
N GLU A 34 6.33 8.28 -1.52
CA GLU A 34 7.21 7.59 -0.56
C GLU A 34 8.45 8.44 -0.35
N ALA A 35 8.92 8.51 0.91
CA ALA A 35 10.12 9.25 1.26
C ALA A 35 11.39 8.42 0.98
N ALA A 36 11.30 7.10 1.09
CA ALA A 36 12.36 6.17 0.75
C ALA A 36 12.55 6.02 -0.78
N ALA A 37 13.70 5.47 -1.17
CA ALA A 37 14.02 5.22 -2.58
C ALA A 37 13.16 4.12 -3.21
N GLU A 38 12.61 3.21 -2.40
CA GLU A 38 11.80 2.07 -2.86
C GLU A 38 10.55 1.89 -1.99
N PRO A 39 9.43 1.41 -2.56
CA PRO A 39 8.25 1.01 -1.79
C PRO A 39 8.58 -0.04 -0.74
N ALA A 40 7.78 -0.06 0.33
CA ALA A 40 7.90 -1.00 1.45
C ALA A 40 9.29 -1.03 2.12
N ALA A 41 10.07 0.05 2.04
CA ALA A 41 11.40 0.13 2.65
C ALA A 41 11.39 -0.24 4.15
N SER A 42 10.41 0.26 4.92
CA SER A 42 10.29 -0.03 6.35
C SER A 42 10.02 -1.50 6.68
N VAL A 43 9.41 -2.26 5.75
CA VAL A 43 9.20 -3.71 5.94
C VAL A 43 10.53 -4.46 5.94
N ARG A 44 11.51 -3.99 5.14
CA ARG A 44 12.84 -4.59 5.07
C ARG A 44 13.61 -4.42 6.37
N ASP A 45 13.41 -3.31 7.07
CA ASP A 45 14.06 -3.03 8.36
C ASP A 45 13.69 -4.08 9.42
N TRP A 46 12.48 -4.64 9.34
CA TRP A 46 11.98 -5.64 10.29
C TRP A 46 12.19 -7.08 9.82
N GLY A 47 12.99 -7.33 8.78
CA GLY A 47 13.23 -8.68 8.26
C GLY A 47 13.81 -9.68 9.30
N HIS A 48 14.36 -9.16 10.40
CA HIS A 48 14.85 -9.93 11.54
C HIS A 48 13.74 -10.39 12.50
N VAL A 49 12.52 -9.85 12.38
CA VAL A 49 11.38 -10.14 13.26
C VAL A 49 10.49 -11.20 12.64
N ARG A 50 9.93 -12.09 13.46
CA ARG A 50 8.85 -13.00 13.04
C ARG A 50 7.51 -12.39 13.43
N LEU A 51 6.63 -12.23 12.44
CA LEU A 51 5.26 -11.80 12.67
C LEU A 51 4.48 -12.88 13.43
N PHE A 52 3.52 -12.45 14.25
CA PHE A 52 2.63 -13.36 14.99
C PHE A 52 1.58 -14.03 14.09
N SER A 53 1.33 -13.47 12.90
CA SER A 53 0.40 -13.98 11.90
C SER A 53 1.15 -14.44 10.64
N PRO A 54 0.72 -15.54 9.98
CA PRO A 54 1.22 -15.96 8.67
C PRO A 54 1.08 -14.87 7.62
N TRP A 55 1.96 -14.85 6.63
CA TRP A 55 1.95 -13.84 5.56
C TRP A 55 0.64 -13.83 4.76
N SER A 56 0.02 -14.99 4.56
CA SER A 56 -1.28 -15.14 3.89
C SER A 56 -2.43 -14.38 4.57
N MET A 57 -2.30 -14.03 5.85
CA MET A 57 -3.30 -13.24 6.58
C MET A 57 -3.05 -11.72 6.49
N ASN A 58 -1.90 -11.29 5.97
CA ASN A 58 -1.49 -9.88 5.93
C ASN A 58 -1.32 -9.34 4.50
N ALA A 59 -1.76 -10.10 3.50
CA ALA A 59 -1.72 -9.70 2.10
C ALA A 59 -3.14 -9.40 1.59
N SER A 60 -3.26 -8.35 0.78
CA SER A 60 -4.49 -8.05 0.02
C SER A 60 -4.48 -8.83 -1.29
N ASP A 61 -5.65 -9.26 -1.75
CA ASP A 61 -5.82 -9.84 -3.07
C ASP A 61 -5.63 -8.79 -4.16
N ALA A 62 -5.02 -9.21 -5.27
CA ALA A 62 -4.73 -8.36 -6.43
C ALA A 62 -5.96 -8.12 -7.32
#